data_AF-A0A5C5PRV7-F1
#
_entry.id   AF-A0A5C5PRV7-F1
#
_cell.length_a   1.000
_cell.length_b   1.000
_cell.length_c   1.000
_cell.angle_alpha   90.00
_cell.angle_beta   90.00
_cell.angle_gamma   90.00
#
_symmetry.space_group_name_H-M   'P 1'
#
loop_
_entity.id
_entity.type
_entity.pdbx_description
1 polymer ?
#
loop_
_entity_poly.entity_id
_entity_poly.type
_entity_poly.pdbx_seq_one_letter_code
_entity_poly.pdbx_strand_id
1 'polypeptide(L)' 'MNFIVIDKQSNLITGVVASSTLPTETSKTLFIQAGQLTLNKYYRLLSKSRKKGFLVDVGELAKISHSFLDSLIETDRKR' A
#
# COMPACT_ATOMS: atom_id res chain seq x y z
N MET A 1 -6.54 -8.08 -10.00
CA MET A 1 -5.96 -6.78 -9.59
C MET A 1 -5.07 -7.00 -8.39
N ASN A 2 -4.10 -6.10 -8.15
CA ASN A 2 -3.23 -6.18 -6.99
C ASN A 2 -3.57 -5.04 -6.02
N PHE A 3 -3.59 -5.36 -4.74
CA PHE A 3 -3.93 -4.44 -3.67
C PHE A 3 -2.81 -4.42 -2.64
N ILE A 4 -2.36 -3.23 -2.27
CA ILE A 4 -1.45 -3.03 -1.15
C ILE A 4 -2.29 -2.97 0.12
N VAL A 5 -1.92 -3.82 1.08
CA VAL A 5 -2.60 -3.91 2.38
C VAL A 5 -1.89 -2.99 3.35
N ILE A 6 -2.65 -2.07 3.93
CA ILE A 6 -2.17 -1.05 4.85
C ILE A 6 -2.86 -1.24 6.19
N ASP A 7 -2.09 -1.24 7.27
CA ASP A 7 -2.61 -1.12 8.62
C ASP A 7 -2.97 0.35 8.91
N LYS A 8 -4.25 0.63 9.16
CA LYS A 8 -4.78 1.99 9.34
C LYS A 8 -4.27 2.68 10.61
N GLN A 9 -3.90 1.92 11.64
CA GLN A 9 -3.43 2.49 12.91
C GLN A 9 -1.97 2.91 12.81
N SER A 10 -1.17 2.10 12.14
CA SER A 10 0.28 2.26 12.07
C SER A 10 0.75 2.96 10.80
N ASN A 11 -0.11 3.11 9.79
CA ASN A 11 0.24 3.55 8.43
C ASN A 11 1.37 2.71 7.80
N LEU A 12 1.44 1.43 8.17
CA LEU A 12 2.44 0.49 7.66
C LEU A 12 1.83 -0.43 6.62
N ILE A 13 2.60 -0.69 5.57
CA ILE A 13 2.24 -1.68 4.57
C ILE A 13 2.57 -3.07 5.11
N THR A 14 1.52 -3.86 5.34
CA THR A 14 1.63 -5.22 5.89
C THR A 14 1.83 -6.27 4.80
N GLY A 15 1.39 -5.98 3.56
CA GLY A 15 1.62 -6.88 2.44
C GLY A 15 0.91 -6.47 1.15
N VAL A 16 0.82 -7.42 0.23
CA VAL A 16 0.13 -7.28 -1.06
C VAL A 16 -0.79 -8.48 -1.24
N VAL A 17 -2.01 -8.23 -1.72
CA VAL A 17 -3.01 -9.25 -2.04
C VAL A 17 -3.37 -9.13 -3.52
N ALA A 18 -3.33 -10.25 -4.23
CA ALA A 18 -3.90 -10.37 -5.56
C ALA A 18 -5.35 -10.85 -5.42
N SER A 19 -6.30 -10.09 -5.95
CA SER A 19 -7.72 -10.45 -5.94
C SER A 19 -8.38 -10.06 -7.25
N SER A 20 -9.33 -10.88 -7.71
CA SER A 20 -10.17 -10.58 -8.88
C SER A 20 -11.30 -9.60 -8.54
N THR A 21 -11.64 -9.46 -7.25
CA THR A 21 -12.66 -8.55 -6.73
C THR A 21 -12.07 -7.56 -5.74
N LEU A 22 -12.76 -6.43 -5.52
CA LEU A 22 -12.34 -5.43 -4.55
C LEU A 22 -12.38 -6.05 -3.13
N PRO A 23 -11.27 -6.06 -2.38
CA PRO A 23 -11.27 -6.60 -1.02
C PRO A 23 -12.19 -5.78 -0.11
N THR A 24 -12.88 -6.45 0.81
CA THR A 24 -13.67 -5.76 1.83
C THR A 24 -12.74 -5.04 2.79
N GLU A 25 -12.83 -3.72 2.82
CA GLU A 25 -12.11 -2.92 3.80
C GLU A 25 -12.60 -3.26 5.20
N THR A 26 -11.67 -3.49 6.12
CA THR A 26 -12.01 -3.69 7.53
C THR A 26 -11.71 -2.41 8.31
N SER A 27 -12.16 -2.35 9.56
CA SER A 27 -11.82 -1.24 10.46
C SER A 27 -10.32 -1.09 10.68
N LYS A 28 -9.54 -2.16 10.49
CA LYS A 28 -8.08 -2.20 10.72
C LYS A 28 -7.26 -2.10 9.45
N THR A 29 -7.75 -2.64 8.34
CA THR A 29 -7.01 -2.72 7.08
C THR A 29 -7.61 -1.86 5.97
N LEU A 30 -6.74 -1.17 5.25
CA LEU A 30 -7.05 -0.45 4.01
C LEU A 30 -6.46 -1.21 2.83
N PHE A 31 -7.17 -1.25 1.71
CA PHE A 31 -6.71 -1.91 0.49
C PHE A 31 -6.62 -0.89 -0.63
N ILE A 32 -5.39 -0.55 -1.02
CA ILE A 32 -5.16 0.40 -2.12
C ILE A 32 -4.82 -0.39 -3.38
N GLN A 33 -5.61 -0.19 -4.43
CA GLN A 33 -5.30 -0.76 -5.73
C GLN A 33 -3.96 -0.23 -6.23
N ALA A 34 -3.08 -1.13 -6.65
CA ALA A 34 -1.75 -0.78 -7.12
C ALA A 34 -1.47 -1.40 -8.49
N GLY A 35 -0.98 -0.57 -9.39
CA GLY A 35 -0.43 -1.01 -10.68
C GLY A 35 0.94 -1.67 -10.52
N GLN A 36 1.40 -2.31 -11.60
CA GLN A 36 2.69 -3.01 -11.62
C GLN A 36 3.88 -2.09 -11.28
N LEU A 37 3.84 -0.83 -11.73
CA LEU A 37 4.89 0.15 -11.45
C LEU A 37 4.99 0.49 -9.95
N THR A 38 3.85 0.67 -9.29
CA THR A 38 3.77 0.90 -7.84
C THR A 38 4.26 -0.31 -7.06
N LEU A 39 3.87 -1.52 -7.47
CA LEU A 39 4.36 -2.76 -6.85
C LEU A 39 5.87 -2.91 -6.96
N ASN A 40 6.45 -2.64 -8.14
CA ASN A 40 7.89 -2.71 -8.32
C ASN A 40 8.63 -1.72 -7.40
N LYS A 41 8.08 -0.52 -7.24
CA LYS A 41 8.58 0.48 -6.28
C LYS A 41 8.45 0.01 -4.83
N TYR A 42 7.31 -0.56 -4.46
CA TYR A 42 7.07 -1.15 -3.14
C TYR A 42 8.06 -2.27 -2.84
N TYR A 43 8.24 -3.25 -3.72
CA TYR A 43 9.18 -4.36 -3.49
C TYR A 43 10.63 -3.89 -3.37
N ARG A 44 11.02 -2.84 -4.12
CA ARG A 44 12.33 -2.20 -3.96
C ARG A 44 12.48 -1.58 -2.56
N LEU A 45 11.48 -0.86 -2.06
CA LEU A 45 11.49 -0.33 -0.69
C LEU A 45 11.49 -1.46 0.35
N LEU A 46 10.62 -2.46 0.18
CA LEU A 46 10.49 -3.60 1.07
C LEU A 46 11.81 -4.34 1.24
N SER A 47 12.57 -4.54 0.15
CA SER A 47 13.89 -5.16 0.21
C SER A 47 14.89 -4.35 1.05
N LYS A 48 14.78 -3.01 1.05
CA LYS A 48 15.63 -2.12 1.87
C LYS A 48 15.18 -2.09 3.33
N SER A 49 13.88 -1.98 3.57
CA SER A 49 13.31 -1.92 4.93
C SER A 49 13.47 -3.25 5.67
N ARG A 50 13.27 -4.39 4.99
CA ARG A 50 13.50 -5.73 5.56
C ARG A 50 14.94 -5.96 6.01
N LYS A 51 15.94 -5.44 5.28
CA LYS A 51 17.35 -5.50 5.71
C LYS A 51 17.59 -4.78 7.04
N LYS A 52 16.73 -3.83 7.39
CA LYS A 52 16.78 -3.08 8.65
C LYS A 52 15.76 -3.58 9.69
N GLY A 53 14.99 -4.64 9.38
CA GLY A 53 13.95 -5.16 10.26
C GLY A 53 12.65 -4.35 10.29
N PHE A 54 12.43 -3.41 9.36
CA PHE A 54 11.26 -2.54 9.33
C PHE A 54 10.27 -2.90 8.21
N LEU A 55 9.00 -2.57 8.44
CA LEU A 55 7.97 -2.52 7.40
C LEU A 55 8.08 -1.23 6.58
N VAL A 56 7.48 -1.23 5.39
CA VAL A 56 7.45 -0.03 4.55
C VAL A 56 6.31 0.86 5.02
N ASP A 57 6.64 2.12 5.29
CA ASP A 57 5.65 3.15 5.62
C ASP A 57 4.90 3.58 4.35
N VAL A 58 3.60 3.83 4.48
CA VAL A 58 2.74 4.29 3.37
C VAL A 58 3.25 5.60 2.77
N GLY A 59 3.73 6.51 3.61
CA GLY A 59 4.32 7.79 3.21
C GLY A 59 5.62 7.62 2.42
N GLU A 60 6.46 6.62 2.73
CA GLU A 60 7.65 6.33 1.91
C GLU A 60 7.28 5.88 0.50
N LEU A 61 6.24 5.02 0.37
CA LEU A 61 5.77 4.59 -0.94
C LEU A 61 5.08 5.74 -1.69
N ALA A 62 4.29 6.56 -1.00
CA ALA A 62 3.62 7.72 -1.57
C ALA A 62 4.61 8.75 -2.13
N LYS A 63 5.72 9.02 -1.43
CA LYS A 63 6.79 9.93 -1.89
C LYS A 63 7.40 9.51 -3.22
N ILE A 64 7.53 8.21 -3.48
CA ILE A 64 8.14 7.69 -4.71
C ILE A 64 7.14 7.38 -5.81
N SER A 65 5.84 7.33 -5.50
CA SER A 65 4.78 6.91 -6.40
C SER A 65 3.56 7.82 -6.30
N HIS A 66 3.54 8.89 -7.10
CA HIS A 66 2.39 9.80 -7.21
C HIS A 66 1.06 9.07 -7.47
N SER A 67 1.02 8.10 -8.39
CA SER A 67 -0.20 7.32 -8.66
C SER A 67 -0.74 6.56 -7.45
N PHE A 68 0.15 6.17 -6.51
CA PHE A 68 -0.27 5.53 -5.26
C PHE A 68 -0.82 6.56 -4.28
N LEU A 69 -0.21 7.74 -4.21
CA LEU A 69 -0.71 8.86 -3.42
C LEU A 69 -2.10 9.31 -3.89
N ASP A 70 -2.31 9.43 -5.20
CA ASP A 70 -3.63 9.75 -5.77
C ASP A 70 -4.68 8.71 -5.36
N SER A 71 -4.34 7.43 -5.49
CA SER A 71 -5.22 6.31 -5.09
C SER A 71 -5.51 6.31 -3.58
N LEU A 72 -4.52 6.67 -2.76
CA LEU A 72 -4.67 6.81 -1.31
C LEU A 72 -5.63 7.95 -0.96
N ILE A 73 -5.48 9.12 -1.59
CA ILE A 73 -6.35 10.29 -1.38
C ILE A 73 -7.77 10.01 -1.85
N GLU A 74 -7.95 9.37 -3.01
CA GLU A 74 -9.28 9.00 -3.51
C GLU A 74 -10.00 8.02 -2.58
N THR A 75 -9.26 7.11 -1.95
CA THR A 75 -9.82 6.15 -1.00
C THR A 75 -10.22 6.84 0.31
N ASP A 76 -9.42 7.80 0.78
CA ASP A 76 -9.72 8.61 1.96
C ASP A 76 -10.97 9.50 1.77
N ARG A 77 -11.12 10.12 0.58
CA ARG A 77 -12.30 10.96 0.26
C ARG A 77 -13.61 10.19 0.14
N LYS A 78 -13.57 8.86 -0.02
CA LYS A 78 -14.77 8.00 -0.12
C LYS A 78 -15.27 7.52 1.25
N ARG A 79 -14.56 7.87 2.34
CA ARG A 79 -14.95 7.60 3.73
C ARG A 79 -15.80 8.73 4.31
#